data_AF-A0A924TUM5-F1
#
_entry.id   AF-A0A924TUM5-F1
#
_cell.length_a   1.000
_cell.length_b   1.000
_cell.length_c   1.000
_cell.angle_alpha   90.00
_cell.angle_beta   90.00
_cell.angle_gamma   90.00
#
_symmetry.space_group_name_H-M   'P 1'
#
loop_
_entity.id
_entity.type
_entity.pdbx_description
1 polymer ?
#
loop_
_entity_poly.entity_id
_entity_poly.type
_entity_poly.pdbx_seq_one_letter_code
_entity_poly.pdbx_strand_id
1 'polypeptide(L)'
;ALLMILLVVFAAVDVPLQRLMLAKRLKMSHQEVKQEQKESEGNVEAKGRIKARMREMAKKRMLAAVPKADLVVMNPSHYAVALKYDEGQMAAPRIVAKGADLMALKIRDLAREHKVPVLQAPPLARALYTHGGVDRGIPARLFSAVAQVLAYVYQLRAAMAGRGSMPNELPPIAVPVDLDPQTAEAAAAGEGDNDHDNDHDNDSDIDAPAQADNRSPTDKTSA
;
A
#
# COMPACT_ATOMS: atom_id res chain seq x y z
N ALA A 1 51.75 -23.16 -70.51
CA ALA A 1 51.26 -21.84 -70.98
C ALA A 1 49.73 -21.79 -71.09
N LEU A 2 49.10 -22.65 -71.90
CA LEU A 2 47.64 -22.65 -72.15
C LEU A 2 46.78 -22.80 -70.88
N LEU A 3 47.20 -23.67 -69.95
CA LEU A 3 46.51 -23.91 -68.68
C LEU A 3 46.55 -22.68 -67.74
N MET A 4 47.66 -21.92 -67.74
CA MET A 4 47.78 -20.66 -66.99
C MET A 4 46.82 -19.58 -67.53
N ILE A 5 46.71 -19.46 -68.86
CA ILE A 5 45.82 -18.48 -69.50
C ILE A 5 44.35 -18.80 -69.18
N LEU A 6 43.96 -20.07 -69.24
CA LEU A 6 42.62 -20.51 -68.88
C LEU A 6 42.26 -20.15 -67.42
N LEU A 7 43.20 -20.36 -66.49
CA LEU A 7 43.01 -20.05 -65.08
C LEU A 7 42.81 -18.54 -64.83
N VAL A 8 43.59 -17.71 -65.53
CA VAL A 8 43.48 -16.24 -65.45
C VAL A 8 42.13 -15.77 -65.98
N VAL A 9 41.63 -16.35 -67.08
CA VAL A 9 40.31 -16.01 -67.64
C VAL A 9 39.20 -16.40 -66.67
N PHE A 10 39.28 -17.58 -66.05
CA PHE A 10 38.32 -18.01 -65.03
C PHE A 10 38.33 -17.08 -63.80
N ALA A 11 39.52 -16.74 -63.30
CA ALA A 11 39.67 -15.82 -62.17
C ALA A 11 39.15 -14.40 -62.47
N ALA A 12 39.32 -13.92 -63.71
CA ALA A 12 38.83 -12.61 -64.13
C ALA A 12 37.29 -12.50 -64.10
N VAL A 13 36.58 -13.64 -64.26
CA VAL A 13 35.12 -13.69 -64.15
C VAL A 13 34.69 -13.95 -62.71
N ASP A 14 35.38 -14.83 -61.99
CA ASP A 14 34.94 -15.29 -60.68
C ASP A 14 35.08 -14.21 -59.59
N VAL A 15 36.17 -13.45 -59.60
CA VAL A 15 36.44 -12.37 -58.63
C VAL A 15 35.37 -11.26 -58.63
N PRO A 16 34.97 -10.67 -59.78
CA PRO A 16 33.92 -9.64 -59.78
C PRO A 16 32.56 -10.20 -59.37
N LEU A 17 32.26 -11.46 -59.70
CA LEU A 17 31.00 -12.12 -59.32
C LEU A 17 30.93 -12.32 -57.80
N GLN A 18 32.02 -12.79 -57.18
CA GLN A 18 32.14 -12.93 -55.73
C GLN A 18 31.97 -11.59 -55.01
N ARG A 19 32.59 -10.51 -55.52
CA ARG A 19 32.45 -9.17 -54.93
C ARG A 19 31.02 -8.65 -55.01
N LEU A 20 30.33 -8.84 -56.14
CA LEU A 20 28.92 -8.45 -56.29
C LEU A 20 28.01 -9.23 -55.34
N MET A 21 28.23 -10.55 -55.21
CA MET A 21 27.47 -11.38 -54.29
C MET A 21 27.70 -10.98 -52.82
N LEU A 22 28.95 -10.72 -52.42
CA LEU A 22 29.27 -10.28 -51.07
C LEU A 22 28.65 -8.90 -50.76
N ALA A 23 28.75 -7.95 -51.69
CA ALA A 23 28.12 -6.63 -51.54
C ALA A 23 26.60 -6.72 -51.41
N LYS A 24 25.94 -7.63 -52.14
CA LYS A 24 24.50 -7.90 -52.00
C LYS A 24 24.17 -8.52 -50.63
N ARG A 25 24.95 -9.48 -50.15
CA ARG A 25 24.76 -10.11 -48.83
C ARG A 25 24.94 -9.13 -47.67
N LEU A 26 25.98 -8.30 -47.72
CA LEU A 26 26.23 -7.27 -46.71
C LEU A 26 25.10 -6.22 -46.69
N LYS A 27 24.58 -5.82 -47.87
CA LYS A 27 23.41 -4.93 -47.95
C LYS A 27 22.15 -5.55 -47.34
N MET A 28 21.90 -6.85 -47.56
CA MET A 28 20.77 -7.55 -46.91
C MET A 28 20.95 -7.61 -45.39
N SER A 29 22.14 -7.95 -44.90
CA SER A 29 22.42 -7.99 -43.45
C SER A 29 22.24 -6.61 -42.77
N HIS A 30 22.66 -5.52 -43.41
CA HIS A 30 22.40 -4.18 -42.88
C HIS A 30 20.90 -3.83 -42.82
N GLN A 31 20.11 -4.28 -43.79
CA GLN A 31 18.66 -4.12 -43.76
C GLN A 31 18.02 -4.98 -42.66
N GLU A 32 18.50 -6.21 -42.48
CA GLU A 32 18.06 -7.11 -41.40
C GLU A 32 18.35 -6.50 -40.01
N VAL A 33 19.56 -6.00 -39.77
CA VAL A 33 19.91 -5.33 -38.50
C VAL A 33 19.05 -4.09 -38.25
N LYS A 34 18.80 -3.29 -39.29
CA LYS A 34 17.93 -2.10 -39.19
C LYS A 34 16.48 -2.49 -38.92
N GLN A 35 16.02 -3.60 -39.49
CA GLN A 35 14.67 -4.14 -39.29
C GLN A 35 14.52 -4.74 -37.89
N GLU A 36 15.51 -5.49 -37.39
CA GLU A 36 15.56 -6.00 -36.02
C GLU A 36 15.56 -4.87 -34.97
N GLN A 37 16.30 -3.78 -35.22
CA GLN A 37 16.27 -2.59 -34.37
C GLN A 37 14.87 -1.96 -34.36
N LYS A 38 14.25 -1.82 -35.53
CA LYS A 38 12.90 -1.23 -35.67
C LYS A 38 11.80 -2.10 -35.06
N GLU A 39 11.93 -3.42 -35.15
CA GLU A 39 11.02 -4.39 -34.52
C GLU A 39 11.23 -4.46 -33.00
N SER A 40 12.48 -4.34 -32.53
CA SER A 40 12.80 -4.23 -31.10
C SER A 40 12.24 -2.94 -30.50
N GLU A 41 12.36 -1.80 -31.19
CA GLU A 41 11.75 -0.52 -30.77
C GLU A 41 10.21 -0.56 -30.85
N GLY A 42 9.65 -1.15 -31.90
CA GLY A 42 8.19 -1.27 -32.10
C GLY A 42 7.47 -2.15 -31.07
N ASN A 43 8.17 -3.10 -30.45
CA ASN A 43 7.59 -4.00 -29.45
C ASN A 43 7.50 -3.35 -28.05
N VAL A 44 8.38 -2.43 -27.69
CA VAL A 44 8.39 -1.79 -26.36
C VAL A 44 7.17 -0.89 -26.16
N GLU A 45 6.85 -0.05 -27.14
CA GLU A 45 5.66 0.81 -27.07
C GLU A 45 4.36 -0.01 -27.05
N ALA A 46 4.24 -1.01 -27.93
CA ALA A 46 3.07 -1.88 -27.99
C ALA A 46 2.88 -2.64 -26.66
N LYS A 47 3.96 -3.21 -26.11
CA LYS A 47 3.96 -3.88 -24.81
C LYS A 47 3.61 -2.92 -23.66
N GLY A 48 4.11 -1.69 -23.72
CA GLY A 48 3.77 -0.62 -22.77
C GLY A 48 2.28 -0.28 -22.79
N ARG A 49 1.70 -0.12 -23.99
CA ARG A 49 0.26 0.14 -24.19
C ARG A 49 -0.61 -1.01 -23.68
N ILE A 50 -0.22 -2.26 -23.95
CA ILE A 50 -0.91 -3.45 -23.44
C ILE A 50 -0.88 -3.47 -21.91
N LYS A 51 0.30 -3.25 -21.29
CA LYS A 51 0.43 -3.19 -19.82
C LYS A 51 -0.35 -2.02 -19.21
N ALA A 52 -0.41 -0.87 -19.86
CA ALA A 52 -1.23 0.25 -19.44
C ALA A 52 -2.73 -0.12 -19.46
N ARG A 53 -3.23 -0.68 -20.56
CA ARG A 53 -4.61 -1.18 -20.67
C ARG A 53 -4.94 -2.23 -19.62
N MET A 54 -4.05 -3.20 -19.38
CA MET A 54 -4.26 -4.21 -18.33
C MET A 54 -4.39 -3.57 -16.94
N ARG A 55 -3.53 -2.59 -16.63
CA ARG A 55 -3.62 -1.83 -15.36
C ARG A 55 -4.92 -1.03 -15.26
N GLU A 56 -5.36 -0.41 -16.34
CA GLU A 56 -6.63 0.33 -16.36
C GLU A 56 -7.83 -0.60 -16.14
N MET A 57 -7.88 -1.75 -16.82
CA MET A 57 -8.93 -2.75 -16.63
C MET A 57 -8.93 -3.29 -15.19
N ALA A 58 -7.75 -3.56 -14.62
CA ALA A 58 -7.63 -3.99 -13.24
C ALA A 58 -8.16 -2.93 -12.26
N LYS A 59 -7.82 -1.64 -12.47
CA LYS A 59 -8.35 -0.53 -11.68
C LYS A 59 -9.86 -0.40 -11.79
N LYS A 60 -10.42 -0.51 -13.00
CA LYS A 60 -11.88 -0.49 -13.23
C LYS A 60 -12.58 -1.64 -12.50
N ARG A 61 -12.05 -2.86 -12.58
CA ARG A 61 -12.58 -4.04 -11.87
C ARG A 61 -12.54 -3.84 -10.35
N MET A 62 -11.44 -3.31 -9.83
CA MET A 62 -11.28 -3.02 -8.41
C MET A 62 -12.31 -1.98 -7.93
N LEU A 63 -12.48 -0.87 -8.65
CA LEU A 63 -13.47 0.15 -8.30
C LEU A 63 -14.90 -0.40 -8.39
N ALA A 64 -15.21 -1.21 -9.41
CA ALA A 64 -16.53 -1.86 -9.53
C ALA A 64 -16.86 -2.83 -8.38
N ALA A 65 -15.88 -3.22 -7.57
CA ALA A 65 -16.10 -4.04 -6.38
C ALA A 65 -16.46 -3.21 -5.13
N VAL A 66 -16.17 -1.91 -5.10
CA VAL A 66 -16.45 -1.03 -3.95
C VAL A 66 -17.93 -1.02 -3.56
N PRO A 67 -18.91 -0.93 -4.48
CA PRO A 67 -20.33 -0.98 -4.12
C PRO A 67 -20.77 -2.25 -3.39
N LYS A 68 -20.00 -3.34 -3.53
CA LYS A 68 -20.28 -4.64 -2.91
C LYS A 68 -19.52 -4.84 -1.59
N ALA A 69 -18.78 -3.84 -1.14
CA ALA A 69 -18.06 -3.87 0.12
C ALA A 69 -19.01 -3.66 1.29
N ASP A 70 -18.68 -4.25 2.43
CA ASP A 70 -19.44 -4.07 3.67
C ASP A 70 -19.06 -2.77 4.37
N LEU A 71 -17.79 -2.37 4.25
CA LEU A 71 -17.31 -1.10 4.78
C LEU A 71 -16.03 -0.64 4.06
N VAL A 72 -15.72 0.64 4.24
CA VAL A 72 -14.45 1.26 3.83
C VAL A 72 -13.75 1.85 5.05
N VAL A 73 -12.50 1.43 5.28
CA VAL A 73 -11.62 2.01 6.30
C VAL A 73 -10.74 3.08 5.66
N MET A 74 -10.62 4.25 6.26
CA MET A 74 -9.82 5.35 5.73
C MET A 74 -8.80 5.93 6.71
N ASN A 75 -7.65 6.29 6.16
CA ASN A 75 -6.78 7.35 6.67
C ASN A 75 -7.09 8.59 5.81
N PRO A 76 -7.65 9.68 6.38
CA PRO A 76 -8.14 10.82 5.61
C PRO A 76 -7.18 11.26 4.51
N SER A 77 -7.69 11.40 3.30
CA SER A 77 -6.96 11.84 2.09
C SER A 77 -5.77 10.97 1.64
N HIS A 78 -5.32 9.99 2.43
CA HIS A 78 -4.11 9.22 2.15
C HIS A 78 -4.40 7.77 1.75
N TYR A 79 -5.24 7.06 2.49
CA TYR A 79 -5.50 5.64 2.23
C TYR A 79 -6.99 5.31 2.38
N ALA A 80 -7.49 4.49 1.46
CA ALA A 80 -8.80 3.86 1.60
C ALA A 80 -8.70 2.38 1.30
N VAL A 81 -9.34 1.55 2.13
CA VAL A 81 -9.41 0.10 1.99
C VAL A 81 -10.85 -0.35 2.13
N ALA A 82 -11.41 -0.93 1.08
CA ALA A 82 -12.75 -1.51 1.08
C ALA A 82 -12.68 -2.99 1.43
N LEU A 83 -13.45 -3.39 2.45
CA LEU A 83 -13.49 -4.75 2.97
C LEU A 83 -14.85 -5.38 2.66
N LYS A 84 -14.81 -6.66 2.31
CA LYS A 84 -16.00 -7.50 2.18
C LYS A 84 -15.85 -8.73 3.08
N TYR A 85 -16.92 -9.08 3.78
CA TYR A 85 -16.98 -10.28 4.59
C TYR A 85 -18.37 -10.90 4.50
N ASP A 86 -18.41 -12.17 4.14
CA ASP A 86 -19.64 -12.96 4.04
C ASP A 86 -19.61 -14.03 5.13
N GLU A 87 -20.46 -13.84 6.14
CA GLU A 87 -20.55 -14.75 7.28
C GLU A 87 -20.93 -16.16 6.81
N GLY A 88 -20.14 -17.16 7.21
CA GLY A 88 -20.38 -18.56 6.87
C GLY A 88 -19.80 -19.02 5.53
N GLN A 89 -19.38 -18.10 4.64
CA GLN A 89 -18.75 -18.46 3.36
C GLN A 89 -17.26 -18.14 3.32
N MET A 90 -16.80 -17.14 4.08
CA MET A 90 -15.42 -16.67 4.03
C MET A 90 -14.68 -17.00 5.33
N ALA A 91 -13.49 -17.60 5.20
CA ALA A 91 -12.61 -17.86 6.34
C ALA A 91 -12.00 -16.59 6.95
N ALA A 92 -11.94 -15.50 6.17
CA ALA A 92 -11.44 -14.20 6.61
C ALA A 92 -12.04 -13.07 5.75
N PRO A 93 -12.18 -11.85 6.29
CA PRO A 93 -12.52 -10.67 5.51
C PRO A 93 -11.54 -10.46 4.36
N ARG A 94 -12.05 -10.07 3.19
CA ARG A 94 -11.29 -9.86 1.97
C ARG A 94 -11.21 -8.37 1.64
N ILE A 95 -10.04 -7.92 1.17
CA ILE A 95 -9.89 -6.58 0.61
C ILE A 95 -10.37 -6.62 -0.84
N VAL A 96 -11.46 -5.91 -1.15
CA VAL A 96 -12.00 -5.85 -2.52
C VAL A 96 -11.47 -4.66 -3.31
N ALA A 97 -11.07 -3.59 -2.62
CA ALA A 97 -10.39 -2.45 -3.21
C ALA A 97 -9.46 -1.80 -2.20
N LYS A 98 -8.34 -1.27 -2.66
CA LYS A 98 -7.51 -0.35 -1.87
C LYS A 98 -6.87 0.70 -2.77
N GLY A 99 -6.59 1.86 -2.21
CA GLY A 99 -5.98 2.95 -2.95
C GLY A 99 -5.30 3.96 -2.04
N ALA A 100 -4.32 4.67 -2.61
CA ALA A 100 -3.71 5.84 -2.00
C ALA A 100 -4.13 7.12 -2.72
N ASP A 101 -4.07 8.26 -2.03
CA ASP A 101 -4.25 9.62 -2.54
C ASP A 101 -5.51 9.76 -3.42
N LEU A 102 -5.36 10.08 -4.71
CA LEU A 102 -6.45 10.22 -5.66
C LEU A 102 -7.32 8.96 -5.77
N MET A 103 -6.75 7.77 -5.63
CA MET A 103 -7.52 6.53 -5.64
C MET A 103 -8.32 6.37 -4.34
N ALA A 104 -7.76 6.79 -3.20
CA ALA A 104 -8.48 6.78 -1.93
C ALA A 104 -9.72 7.68 -1.98
N LEU A 105 -9.58 8.88 -2.55
CA LEU A 105 -10.71 9.81 -2.77
C LEU A 105 -11.78 9.18 -3.67
N LYS A 106 -11.39 8.53 -4.78
CA LYS A 106 -12.35 7.85 -5.67
C LYS A 106 -13.09 6.72 -4.96
N ILE A 107 -12.40 5.91 -4.15
CA ILE A 107 -13.03 4.84 -3.37
C ILE A 107 -14.04 5.43 -2.37
N ARG A 108 -13.67 6.51 -1.69
CA ARG A 108 -14.56 7.22 -0.76
C ARG A 108 -15.82 7.73 -1.43
N ASP A 109 -15.67 8.39 -2.58
CA ASP A 109 -16.79 9.01 -3.28
C ASP A 109 -17.74 7.92 -3.79
N LEU A 110 -17.21 6.83 -4.34
CA LEU A 110 -17.99 5.68 -4.80
C LEU A 110 -18.69 4.95 -3.64
N ALA A 111 -18.03 4.83 -2.48
CA ALA A 111 -18.63 4.27 -1.27
C ALA A 111 -19.81 5.11 -0.78
N ARG A 112 -19.66 6.45 -0.76
CA ARG A 112 -20.74 7.38 -0.39
C ARG A 112 -21.93 7.28 -1.35
N GLU A 113 -21.68 7.25 -2.65
CA GLU A 113 -22.70 7.09 -3.68
C GLU A 113 -23.54 5.82 -3.46
N HIS A 114 -22.88 4.72 -3.11
CA HIS A 114 -23.53 3.42 -2.91
C HIS A 114 -23.93 3.14 -1.46
N LYS A 115 -23.87 4.16 -0.58
CA LYS A 115 -24.21 4.05 0.85
C LYS A 115 -23.43 2.96 1.61
N VAL A 116 -22.19 2.70 1.17
CA VAL A 116 -21.26 1.84 1.90
C VAL A 116 -20.69 2.64 3.09
N PRO A 117 -20.80 2.12 4.33
CA PRO A 117 -20.28 2.79 5.52
C PRO A 117 -18.78 3.08 5.41
N VAL A 118 -18.39 4.32 5.72
CA VAL A 118 -16.99 4.77 5.71
C VAL A 118 -16.57 5.08 7.15
N LEU A 119 -15.53 4.41 7.63
CA LEU A 119 -14.98 4.58 8.97
C LEU A 119 -13.57 5.15 8.90
N GLN A 120 -13.28 6.14 9.74
CA GLN A 120 -11.95 6.70 9.87
C GLN A 120 -11.19 5.93 10.94
N ALA A 121 -10.13 5.24 10.51
CA ALA A 121 -9.22 4.53 11.40
C ALA A 121 -7.82 4.57 10.78
N PRO A 122 -7.09 5.69 10.94
CA PRO A 122 -5.81 5.89 10.26
C PRO A 122 -4.79 4.76 10.47
N PRO A 123 -4.57 4.24 11.70
CA PRO A 123 -3.64 3.12 11.94
C PRO A 123 -4.03 1.86 11.17
N LEU A 124 -5.31 1.48 11.23
CA LEU A 124 -5.81 0.28 10.55
C LEU A 124 -5.77 0.44 9.03
N ALA A 125 -6.12 1.61 8.51
CA ALA A 125 -6.07 1.89 7.08
C ALA A 125 -4.64 1.78 6.53
N ARG A 126 -3.63 2.29 7.24
CA ARG A 126 -2.22 2.14 6.87
C ARG A 126 -1.81 0.67 6.90
N ALA A 127 -2.08 -0.03 7.99
CA ALA A 127 -1.72 -1.44 8.13
C ALA A 127 -2.35 -2.33 7.05
N LEU A 128 -3.65 -2.13 6.77
CA LEU A 128 -4.37 -2.86 5.71
C LEU A 128 -3.85 -2.51 4.32
N TYR A 129 -3.50 -1.24 4.07
CA TYR A 129 -2.96 -0.83 2.78
C TYR A 129 -1.58 -1.45 2.53
N THR A 130 -0.72 -1.46 3.55
CA THR A 130 0.66 -1.98 3.46
C THR A 130 0.69 -3.50 3.37
N HIS A 131 -0.01 -4.21 4.26
CA HIS A 131 0.12 -5.66 4.41
C HIS A 131 -0.97 -6.47 3.70
N GLY A 132 -2.08 -5.83 3.30
CA GLY A 132 -3.21 -6.49 2.66
C GLY A 132 -3.14 -6.51 1.12
N GLY A 133 -3.59 -7.59 0.47
CA GLY A 133 -3.68 -7.69 -0.99
C GLY A 133 -5.12 -7.53 -1.51
N VAL A 134 -5.30 -6.87 -2.66
CA VAL A 134 -6.61 -6.83 -3.34
C VAL A 134 -7.02 -8.25 -3.75
N ASP A 135 -8.30 -8.57 -3.59
CA ASP A 135 -8.91 -9.88 -3.77
C ASP A 135 -8.36 -10.99 -2.85
N ARG A 136 -7.61 -10.63 -1.80
CA ARG A 136 -7.04 -11.56 -0.82
C ARG A 136 -7.62 -11.35 0.58
N GLY A 137 -7.58 -12.41 1.38
CA GLY A 137 -7.90 -12.32 2.81
C GLY A 137 -6.92 -11.39 3.52
N ILE A 138 -7.41 -10.70 4.54
CA ILE A 138 -6.56 -9.87 5.40
C ILE A 138 -5.53 -10.75 6.15
N PRO A 139 -4.38 -10.20 6.59
CA PRO A 139 -3.45 -10.91 7.46
C PRO A 139 -4.09 -11.26 8.82
N ALA A 140 -3.77 -12.45 9.37
CA ALA A 140 -4.31 -12.93 10.65
C ALA A 140 -4.12 -11.93 11.81
N ARG A 141 -2.99 -11.22 11.81
CA ARG A 141 -2.64 -10.23 12.84
C ARG A 141 -3.56 -8.99 12.84
N LEU A 142 -4.29 -8.74 11.75
CA LEU A 142 -5.26 -7.64 11.65
C LEU A 142 -6.71 -8.12 11.87
N PHE A 143 -6.93 -9.41 12.17
CA PHE A 143 -8.28 -9.97 12.33
C PHE A 143 -9.06 -9.31 13.46
N SER A 144 -8.43 -9.12 14.64
CA SER A 144 -9.09 -8.50 15.79
C SER A 144 -9.55 -7.07 15.48
N ALA A 145 -8.67 -6.26 14.91
CA ALA A 145 -8.95 -4.88 14.52
C ALA A 145 -10.08 -4.81 13.48
N VAL A 146 -10.06 -5.68 12.47
CA VAL A 146 -11.12 -5.71 11.44
C VAL A 146 -12.44 -6.23 12.00
N ALA A 147 -12.42 -7.22 12.89
CA ALA A 147 -13.61 -7.75 13.55
C ALA A 147 -14.33 -6.68 14.39
N GLN A 148 -13.58 -5.85 15.13
CA GLN A 148 -14.14 -4.72 15.87
C GLN A 148 -14.87 -3.73 14.96
N VAL A 149 -14.26 -3.40 13.82
CA VAL A 149 -14.84 -2.48 12.82
C VAL A 149 -16.08 -3.07 12.15
N LEU A 150 -16.05 -4.36 11.79
CA LEU A 150 -17.22 -5.05 11.24
C LEU A 150 -18.37 -5.11 12.25
N ALA A 151 -18.07 -5.45 13.50
CA ALA A 151 -19.07 -5.50 14.56
C ALA A 151 -19.77 -4.15 14.75
N TYR A 152 -19.01 -3.05 14.78
CA TYR A 152 -19.58 -1.70 14.85
C TYR A 152 -20.49 -1.39 13.66
N VAL A 153 -20.06 -1.71 12.44
CA VAL A 153 -20.86 -1.47 11.23
C VAL A 153 -22.16 -2.28 11.25
N TYR A 154 -22.12 -3.53 11.73
CA TYR A 154 -23.33 -4.36 11.84
C TYR A 154 -24.28 -3.84 12.92
N GLN A 155 -23.77 -3.41 14.07
CA GLN A 155 -24.61 -2.77 15.10
C GLN A 155 -25.22 -1.46 14.58
N LEU A 156 -24.45 -0.65 13.84
CA LEU A 156 -24.94 0.59 13.24
C LEU A 156 -26.07 0.31 12.23
N ARG A 157 -25.89 -0.69 11.36
CA ARG A 157 -26.93 -1.13 10.42
C ARG A 157 -28.18 -1.65 11.15
N ALA A 158 -28.00 -2.42 12.22
CA ALA A 158 -29.10 -2.96 13.02
C ALA A 158 -29.89 -1.85 13.72
N ALA A 159 -29.20 -0.85 14.27
CA ALA A 159 -29.81 0.33 14.90
C ALA A 159 -30.59 1.18 13.88
N MET A 160 -30.01 1.44 12.70
CA MET A 160 -30.69 2.14 11.61
C MET A 160 -31.94 1.39 11.10
N ALA A 161 -31.95 0.07 11.21
CA ALA A 161 -33.09 -0.78 10.87
C ALA A 161 -34.15 -0.87 11.98
N GLY A 162 -33.97 -0.16 13.11
CA GLY A 162 -34.89 -0.19 14.25
C GLY A 162 -34.84 -1.49 15.07
N ARG A 163 -33.79 -2.30 14.91
CA ARG A 163 -33.64 -3.62 15.55
C ARG A 163 -32.66 -3.63 16.73
N GLY A 164 -32.18 -2.46 17.16
CA GLY A 164 -31.23 -2.34 18.27
C GLY A 164 -30.95 -0.89 18.65
N SER A 165 -30.20 -0.71 19.74
CA SER A 165 -29.74 0.60 20.20
C SER A 165 -28.61 1.12 19.31
N MET A 166 -28.51 2.45 19.14
CA MET A 166 -27.35 3.05 18.46
C MET A 166 -26.06 2.63 19.18
N PRO A 167 -25.03 2.18 18.44
CA PRO A 167 -23.73 1.90 19.04
C PRO A 167 -23.16 3.17 19.66
N ASN A 168 -22.49 3.03 20.80
CA ASN A 168 -21.65 4.09 21.37
C ASN A 168 -20.45 4.37 20.45
N GLU A 169 -19.64 5.36 20.80
CA GLU A 169 -18.37 5.67 20.12
C GLU A 169 -17.53 4.40 19.89
N LEU A 170 -16.88 4.36 18.73
CA LEU A 170 -16.03 3.23 18.38
C LEU A 170 -14.88 3.11 19.39
N PRO A 171 -14.70 1.96 20.06
CA PRO A 171 -13.56 1.79 20.96
C PRO A 171 -12.24 1.92 20.18
N PRO A 172 -11.12 2.27 20.85
CA PRO A 172 -9.82 2.35 20.20
C PRO A 172 -9.50 1.04 19.48
N ILE A 173 -9.35 1.11 18.16
CA ILE A 173 -9.08 -0.06 17.34
C ILE A 173 -7.66 -0.55 17.67
N ALA A 174 -7.57 -1.76 18.23
CA ALA A 174 -6.30 -2.37 18.60
C ALA A 174 -5.55 -2.89 17.36
N VAL A 175 -4.72 -2.03 16.75
CA VAL A 175 -3.79 -2.42 15.68
C VAL A 175 -2.43 -2.75 16.31
N PRO A 176 -1.82 -3.91 16.03
CA PRO A 176 -0.46 -4.20 16.49
C PRO A 176 0.52 -3.11 16.04
N VAL A 177 1.29 -2.57 16.99
CA VAL A 177 2.14 -1.38 16.82
C VAL A 177 3.19 -1.53 15.72
N ASP A 178 3.61 -2.75 15.44
CA ASP A 178 4.62 -3.10 14.44
C ASP A 178 4.05 -3.24 13.01
N LEU A 179 2.72 -3.28 12.85
CA LEU A 179 2.05 -3.32 11.55
C LEU A 179 1.56 -1.95 11.08
N ASP A 180 1.63 -0.94 11.95
CA ASP A 180 1.44 0.45 11.55
C ASP A 180 2.80 1.05 11.15
N PRO A 181 3.03 1.39 9.88
CA PRO A 181 4.30 1.98 9.43
C PRO A 181 4.72 3.22 10.24
N GLN A 182 3.76 4.04 10.70
CA GLN A 182 4.08 5.25 11.46
C GLN A 182 4.50 4.94 12.89
N THR A 183 3.90 3.94 13.52
CA THR A 183 4.24 3.55 14.89
C THR A 183 5.52 2.70 14.92
N ALA A 184 5.75 1.86 13.91
CA ALA A 184 6.98 1.11 13.75
C ALA A 184 8.20 2.04 13.57
N GLU A 185 8.05 3.14 12.83
CA GLU A 185 9.11 4.14 12.65
C GLU A 185 9.36 4.96 13.93
N ALA A 186 8.31 5.33 14.66
CA ALA A 186 8.43 6.00 15.96
C ALA A 186 9.09 5.10 17.04
N ALA A 187 8.78 3.81 17.05
CA ALA A 187 9.41 2.84 17.96
C ALA A 187 10.89 2.61 17.62
N ALA A 188 11.26 2.65 16.33
CA ALA A 188 12.65 2.55 15.90
C ALA A 188 13.45 3.84 16.18
N ALA A 189 12.81 5.01 16.14
CA ALA A 189 13.44 6.30 16.42
C ALA A 189 13.64 6.59 17.92
N GLY A 190 12.80 6.01 18.80
CA GLY A 190 12.90 6.20 20.25
C GLY A 190 13.97 5.34 20.94
N GLU A 191 14.50 4.31 20.28
CA GLU A 191 15.50 3.39 20.85
C GLU A 191 16.96 3.87 20.65
N GLY A 192 17.16 5.05 20.02
CA GLY A 192 18.47 5.56 19.64
C GLY A 192 19.05 6.68 20.52
N ASP A 193 18.34 7.16 21.54
CA ASP A 193 18.65 8.44 22.20
C ASP A 193 18.61 8.38 23.75
N ASN A 194 18.91 7.21 24.34
CA ASN A 194 18.94 7.02 25.79
C ASN A 194 20.36 6.98 26.39
N ASP A 195 21.32 7.63 25.73
CA ASP A 195 22.67 7.89 26.25
C ASP A 195 22.88 9.41 26.31
N HIS A 196 22.27 10.11 27.28
CA HIS A 196 22.67 11.46 27.67
C HIS A 196 22.62 11.59 29.19
N ASP A 197 23.82 11.59 29.77
CA ASP A 197 24.28 12.44 30.86
C ASP A 197 23.33 12.64 32.05
N ASN A 198 23.42 11.73 33.02
CA ASN A 198 23.02 12.01 34.38
C ASN A 198 24.22 12.44 35.23
N ASP A 199 24.86 13.54 34.82
CA ASP A 199 25.73 14.35 35.68
C ASP A 199 24.93 15.60 36.04
N HIS A 200 24.18 15.54 37.13
CA HIS A 200 23.73 16.74 37.84
C HIS A 200 24.14 16.62 39.30
N ASP A 201 25.11 17.48 39.61
CA ASP A 201 25.62 17.84 40.92
C ASP A 201 24.51 17.95 41.97
N ASN A 202 24.59 17.10 43.00
CA ASN A 202 23.75 17.20 44.18
C ASN A 202 24.55 17.85 45.31
N ASP A 203 24.71 19.16 45.23
CA ASP A 203 25.13 20.01 46.34
C ASP A 203 24.00 20.99 46.68
N SER A 204 23.28 20.70 47.76
CA SER A 204 22.67 21.72 48.63
C SER A 204 22.17 21.08 49.91
N ASP A 205 23.00 21.21 50.95
CA ASP A 205 22.64 21.69 52.28
C ASP A 205 21.21 21.41 52.76
N ILE A 206 21.07 20.37 53.59
CA ILE A 206 19.96 20.25 54.55
C ILE A 206 20.57 20.29 55.94
N ASP A 207 20.56 21.49 56.53
CA ASP A 207 20.84 21.72 57.94
C ASP A 207 19.52 21.88 58.72
N ALA A 208 19.50 21.25 59.89
CA ALA A 208 18.58 21.40 61.04
C ALA A 208 17.19 20.70 61.05
N PRO A 209 16.94 19.86 62.09
CA PRO A 209 15.62 19.37 62.50
C PRO A 209 15.12 20.03 63.81
N ALA A 210 13.79 20.09 64.01
CA ALA A 210 13.04 19.95 65.28
C ALA A 210 11.61 20.55 65.12
N GLN A 211 10.52 19.76 65.24
CA GLN A 211 9.77 19.47 66.47
C GLN A 211 8.89 20.66 66.92
N ALA A 212 7.67 20.56 67.44
CA ALA A 212 6.54 19.63 67.40
C ALA A 212 5.35 20.44 67.96
N ASP A 213 4.14 19.91 67.76
CA ASP A 213 2.99 20.03 68.67
C ASP A 213 2.27 21.39 68.81
N ASN A 214 1.01 21.45 68.34
CA ASN A 214 -0.08 21.70 69.29
C ASN A 214 -1.44 21.23 68.72
N ARG A 215 -2.22 20.59 69.59
CA ARG A 215 -3.55 20.02 69.36
C ARG A 215 -4.63 21.10 69.59
N SER A 216 -5.65 21.13 68.72
CA SER A 216 -7.13 21.18 68.93
C SER A 216 -7.75 22.07 70.05
N PRO A 217 -9.10 22.19 70.12
CA PRO A 217 -10.11 22.63 69.14
C PRO A 217 -11.02 23.73 69.76
N THR A 218 -12.16 24.04 69.12
CA THR A 218 -13.35 24.87 69.51
C THR A 218 -13.59 25.98 68.46
N ASP A 219 -14.79 26.38 68.06
CA ASP A 219 -16.13 26.16 68.59
C ASP A 219 -17.17 26.31 67.46
N LYS A 220 -18.38 25.84 67.76
CA LYS A 220 -19.63 26.04 67.02
C LYS A 220 -19.98 27.53 66.91
N THR A 221 -20.87 27.86 65.96
CA THR A 221 -22.17 28.55 66.20
C THR A 221 -22.55 29.53 65.07
N SER A 222 -23.65 29.15 64.40
CA SER A 222 -24.79 29.93 63.91
C SER A 222 -24.68 31.17 63.00
N ALA A 223 -25.74 31.22 62.17
CA ALA A 223 -26.39 32.32 61.45
C ALA A 223 -25.93 32.56 60.00
#